data_AF-A0A7H4P980-F1
#
_entry.id   AF-A0A7H4P980-F1
#
_cell.length_a   1.000
_cell.length_b   1.000
_cell.length_c   1.000
_cell.angle_alpha   90.00
_cell.angle_beta   90.00
_cell.angle_gamma   90.00
#
_symmetry.space_group_name_H-M   'P 1'
#
loop_
_entity.id
_entity.type
_entity.pdbx_description
1 polymer ?
#
loop_
_entity_poly.entity_id
_entity_poly.type
_entity_poly.pdbx_seq_one_letter_code
_entity_poly.pdbx_strand_id
1 'polypeptide(L)'
;MPVLRRSEPACQPGSPCPLCGSAQHPAVAEYQALVPGVNQARRDALEREVKQLAEAGALARGELDALIKQQQKEAAEKASLLQQEQALTSRWQETITGLNIDLAPKDDIPGWLNAQQEHEQRLYQHQQRLAWQAQQQECQQQLQQLQREQQQRSAALAAELSAFALDLPAVGQAAGWLAQREEETRGWQAKQNERLALQEQIQQLAPLLEALPETDLAAEPAPLDGWRQVHDDCLALQSQWQTLGQQESQQQAQVKESEAQFSAALAASPFADRQAFLAALLDEETRQRLERLKQTLESALQQNQALALRAREALVNHSQQPPADADIGQPPEQLQEKLQQLTSLLRENSARQGEIRQQLKQNAENQQRQQLLRQQMERAAQEVEDWGWLNSLIGSREGDKFRKFAQGLTLDNLVWLANHQLNRLHGRYLLQRKASDALELEVVDTWQADAVARYTDPFRRRELPRQPGPGAGALRPGQP
;
A
#
# COMPACT_ATOMS: atom_id res chain seq x y z
N MET A 1 -22.43 76.04 -47.10
CA MET A 1 -22.48 77.50 -46.78
C MET A 1 -21.67 78.24 -47.83
N PRO A 2 -22.21 79.33 -48.39
CA PRO A 2 -22.08 79.70 -49.80
C PRO A 2 -20.77 80.44 -50.10
N VAL A 3 -20.23 80.18 -51.29
CA VAL A 3 -19.15 80.96 -51.90
C VAL A 3 -19.72 82.32 -52.32
N LEU A 4 -19.52 83.34 -51.48
CA LEU A 4 -19.74 84.74 -51.85
C LEU A 4 -18.66 85.14 -52.86
N ARG A 5 -18.99 85.12 -54.16
CA ARG A 5 -18.25 85.89 -55.16
C ARG A 5 -18.53 87.37 -54.93
N ARG A 6 -17.65 88.06 -54.20
CA ARG A 6 -17.49 89.52 -54.30
C ARG A 6 -16.52 89.80 -55.43
N SER A 7 -17.03 90.40 -56.49
CA SER A 7 -16.25 91.06 -57.53
C SER A 7 -15.66 92.34 -56.95
N GLU A 8 -14.33 92.39 -56.79
CA GLU A 8 -13.61 93.62 -56.46
C GLU A 8 -12.90 94.17 -57.73
N PRO A 9 -12.90 95.49 -57.95
CA PRO A 9 -12.46 96.12 -59.19
C PRO A 9 -10.94 96.06 -59.30
N ALA A 10 -10.44 95.64 -60.46
CA ALA A 10 -9.01 95.70 -60.77
C ALA A 10 -8.56 97.17 -60.85
N CYS A 11 -7.83 97.63 -59.84
CA CYS A 11 -7.14 98.92 -59.90
C CYS A 11 -5.99 98.83 -60.91
N GLN A 12 -6.07 99.64 -61.97
CA GLN A 12 -5.00 99.79 -62.95
C GLN A 12 -3.97 100.82 -62.44
N PRO A 13 -2.66 100.62 -62.70
CA PRO A 13 -1.64 101.57 -62.26
C PRO A 13 -1.82 102.91 -62.99
N GLY A 14 -2.09 103.98 -62.24
CA GLY A 14 -2.12 105.36 -62.74
C GLY A 14 -3.48 106.06 -62.75
N SER A 15 -4.58 105.44 -62.27
CA SER A 15 -5.88 106.12 -62.11
C SER A 15 -6.33 106.17 -60.64
N PRO A 16 -6.95 107.29 -60.18
CA PRO A 16 -7.36 107.45 -58.79
C PRO A 16 -8.52 106.51 -58.43
N CYS A 17 -8.38 105.78 -57.31
CA CYS A 17 -9.38 104.82 -56.84
C CYS A 17 -10.72 105.52 -56.51
N PRO A 18 -11.87 105.01 -56.99
CA PRO A 18 -13.18 105.65 -56.83
C PRO A 18 -13.71 105.64 -55.38
N LEU A 19 -12.98 105.05 -54.42
CA LEU A 19 -13.35 105.06 -53.00
C LEU A 19 -12.47 105.94 -52.10
N CYS A 20 -11.25 106.30 -52.52
CA CYS A 20 -10.31 107.04 -51.65
C CYS A 20 -9.37 108.01 -52.38
N GLY A 21 -9.43 108.14 -53.71
CA GLY A 21 -8.73 109.19 -54.47
C GLY A 21 -7.19 109.11 -54.52
N SER A 22 -6.55 108.12 -53.90
CA SER A 22 -5.09 107.95 -53.91
C SER A 22 -4.59 107.06 -55.05
N ALA A 23 -3.41 107.38 -55.60
CA ALA A 23 -2.75 106.64 -56.68
C ALA A 23 -1.66 105.67 -56.18
N GLN A 24 -1.48 105.50 -54.86
CA GLN A 24 -0.42 104.66 -54.29
C GLN A 24 -0.97 103.78 -53.16
N HIS A 25 -0.89 102.46 -53.34
CA HIS A 25 -1.28 101.45 -52.36
C HIS A 25 -0.08 100.54 -52.04
N PRO A 26 0.78 100.90 -51.08
CA PRO A 26 2.00 100.14 -50.78
C PRO A 26 1.74 98.73 -50.20
N ALA A 27 0.54 98.44 -49.70
CA ALA A 27 0.18 97.11 -49.15
C ALA A 27 -0.28 96.08 -50.22
N VAL A 28 -0.46 96.48 -51.49
CA VAL A 28 -0.88 95.54 -52.56
C VAL A 28 0.30 94.74 -53.12
N ALA A 29 1.53 95.29 -53.04
CA ALA A 29 2.75 94.60 -53.45
C ALA A 29 3.09 93.40 -52.54
N GLU A 30 2.76 93.49 -51.24
CA GLU A 30 2.93 92.37 -50.30
C GLU A 30 1.89 91.26 -50.51
N TYR A 31 0.68 91.60 -50.99
CA TYR A 31 -0.38 90.61 -51.27
C TYR A 31 -0.23 89.89 -52.61
N GLN A 32 0.31 90.54 -53.66
CA GLN A 32 0.51 89.93 -54.98
C GLN A 32 1.72 88.98 -55.07
N ALA A 33 2.62 88.99 -54.08
CA ALA A 33 3.75 88.06 -54.00
C ALA A 33 3.35 86.62 -53.59
N LEU A 34 2.10 86.39 -53.17
CA LEU A 34 1.59 85.08 -52.81
C LEU A 34 1.07 84.34 -54.06
N VAL A 35 1.96 83.60 -54.74
CA VAL A 35 1.60 82.71 -55.86
C VAL A 35 0.90 81.45 -55.31
N PRO A 36 -0.36 81.16 -55.68
CA PRO A 36 -1.13 80.05 -55.08
C PRO A 36 -0.50 78.65 -55.24
N GLY A 37 0.22 78.37 -56.33
CA GLY A 37 0.77 77.04 -56.63
C GLY A 37 2.03 76.65 -55.85
N VAL A 38 2.96 77.59 -55.60
CA VAL A 38 4.22 77.29 -54.88
C VAL A 38 3.95 77.07 -53.38
N ASN A 39 3.03 77.87 -52.82
CA ASN A 39 2.63 77.71 -51.42
C ASN A 39 1.80 76.43 -51.19
N GLN A 40 1.00 76.00 -52.18
CA GLN A 40 0.30 74.70 -52.13
C GLN A 40 1.28 73.53 -52.17
N ALA A 41 2.26 73.52 -53.09
CA ALA A 41 3.26 72.47 -53.15
C ALA A 41 4.12 72.38 -51.88
N ARG A 42 4.51 73.53 -51.30
CA ARG A 42 5.24 73.58 -50.03
C ARG A 42 4.39 73.07 -48.86
N ARG A 43 3.11 73.43 -48.79
CA ARG A 43 2.18 72.92 -47.79
C ARG A 43 2.04 71.40 -47.89
N ASP A 44 1.84 70.88 -49.10
CA ASP A 44 1.63 69.44 -49.31
C ASP A 44 2.92 68.63 -49.02
N ALA A 45 4.11 69.20 -49.26
CA ALA A 45 5.39 68.59 -48.87
C ALA A 45 5.56 68.55 -47.34
N LEU A 46 5.31 69.68 -46.65
CA LEU A 46 5.32 69.72 -45.19
C LEU A 46 4.26 68.80 -44.58
N GLU A 47 3.10 68.68 -45.21
CA GLU A 47 2.04 67.77 -44.75
C GLU A 47 2.46 66.30 -44.87
N ARG A 48 3.24 65.94 -45.90
CA ARG A 48 3.84 64.59 -46.01
C ARG A 48 4.91 64.35 -44.97
N GLU A 49 5.79 65.32 -44.71
CA GLU A 49 6.81 65.22 -43.66
C GLU A 49 6.17 65.07 -42.27
N VAL A 50 5.12 65.84 -41.99
CA VAL A 50 4.35 65.72 -40.74
C VAL A 50 3.72 64.33 -40.61
N LYS A 51 3.17 63.77 -41.70
CA LYS A 51 2.62 62.41 -41.70
C LYS A 51 3.71 61.35 -41.47
N GLN A 52 4.85 61.45 -42.13
CA GLN A 52 5.98 60.54 -41.93
C GLN A 52 6.56 60.62 -40.51
N LEU A 53 6.70 61.82 -39.95
CA LEU A 53 7.12 62.02 -38.56
C LEU A 53 6.08 61.50 -37.57
N ALA A 54 4.79 61.63 -37.87
CA ALA A 54 3.72 61.06 -37.04
C ALA A 54 3.75 59.52 -37.05
N GLU A 55 3.97 58.91 -38.21
CA GLU A 55 4.11 57.45 -38.36
C GLU A 55 5.37 56.93 -37.66
N ALA A 56 6.53 57.57 -37.86
CA ALA A 56 7.77 57.23 -37.18
C ALA A 56 7.66 57.41 -35.65
N GLY A 57 7.01 58.48 -35.19
CA GLY A 57 6.72 58.72 -33.77
C GLY A 57 5.76 57.68 -33.18
N ALA A 58 4.76 57.23 -33.94
CA ALA A 58 3.85 56.17 -33.51
C ALA A 58 4.56 54.81 -33.39
N LEU A 59 5.46 54.48 -34.33
CA LEU A 59 6.28 53.27 -34.28
C LEU A 59 7.24 53.29 -33.08
N ALA A 60 8.02 54.38 -32.91
CA ALA A 60 8.95 54.51 -31.79
C ALA A 60 8.23 54.47 -30.43
N ARG A 61 7.03 55.05 -30.33
CA ARG A 61 6.19 54.95 -29.13
C ARG A 61 5.71 53.52 -28.89
N GLY A 62 5.31 52.80 -29.93
CA GLY A 62 4.94 51.39 -29.84
C GLY A 62 6.08 50.48 -29.37
N GLU A 63 7.29 50.70 -29.89
CA GLU A 63 8.51 49.99 -29.46
C GLU A 63 8.86 50.30 -28.00
N LEU A 64 8.77 51.57 -27.59
CA LEU A 64 9.00 51.99 -26.21
C LEU A 64 7.97 51.38 -25.25
N ASP A 65 6.69 51.36 -25.62
CA ASP A 65 5.63 50.72 -24.83
C ASP A 65 5.84 49.19 -24.72
N ALA A 66 6.36 48.54 -25.77
CA ALA A 66 6.70 47.12 -25.75
C ALA A 66 7.89 46.83 -24.83
N LEU A 67 8.96 47.64 -24.89
CA LEU A 67 10.12 47.52 -24.01
C LEU A 67 9.76 47.78 -22.54
N ILE A 68 8.93 48.78 -22.26
CA ILE A 68 8.44 49.04 -20.89
C ILE A 68 7.64 47.85 -20.37
N LYS A 69 6.74 47.28 -21.19
CA LYS A 69 5.99 46.08 -20.80
C LYS A 69 6.92 44.89 -20.55
N GLN A 70 7.96 44.71 -21.35
CA GLN A 70 8.95 43.65 -21.15
C GLN A 70 9.73 43.86 -19.85
N GLN A 71 10.23 45.06 -19.60
CA GLN A 71 10.94 45.39 -18.37
C GLN A 71 10.07 45.18 -17.11
N GLN A 72 8.78 45.54 -17.19
CA GLN A 72 7.83 45.31 -16.09
C GLN A 72 7.60 43.81 -15.84
N LYS A 73 7.49 42.99 -16.90
CA LYS A 73 7.38 41.54 -16.77
C LYS A 73 8.63 40.93 -16.13
N GLU A 74 9.82 41.27 -16.64
CA GLU A 74 11.09 40.78 -16.10
C GLU A 74 11.30 41.22 -14.64
N ALA A 75 10.90 42.44 -14.28
CA ALA A 75 10.96 42.92 -12.91
C ALA A 75 9.99 42.14 -11.99
N ALA A 76 8.77 41.84 -12.46
CA ALA A 76 7.81 41.03 -11.72
C ALA A 76 8.28 39.58 -11.55
N GLU A 77 8.88 38.98 -12.59
CA GLU A 77 9.47 37.65 -12.56
C GLU A 77 10.64 37.59 -11.58
N LYS A 78 11.55 38.57 -11.61
CA LYS A 78 12.66 38.67 -10.65
C LYS A 78 12.16 38.81 -9.21
N ALA A 79 11.13 39.62 -8.97
CA ALA A 79 10.53 39.77 -7.65
C ALA A 79 9.90 38.45 -7.16
N SER A 80 9.19 37.73 -8.04
CA SER A 80 8.61 36.42 -7.75
C SER A 80 9.68 35.39 -7.41
N LEU A 81 10.78 35.31 -8.18
CA LEU A 81 11.89 34.40 -7.91
C LEU A 81 12.57 34.70 -6.56
N LEU A 82 12.77 35.98 -6.23
CA LEU A 82 13.35 36.40 -4.96
C LEU A 82 12.44 36.03 -3.78
N GLN A 83 11.12 36.20 -3.92
CA GLN A 83 10.15 35.77 -2.92
C GLN A 83 10.15 34.24 -2.74
N GLN A 84 10.26 33.48 -3.84
CA GLN A 84 10.37 32.02 -3.78
C GLN A 84 11.67 31.57 -3.09
N GLU A 85 12.81 32.20 -3.40
CA GLU A 85 14.09 31.91 -2.75
C GLU A 85 14.01 32.16 -1.23
N GLN A 86 13.44 33.29 -0.82
CA GLN A 86 13.26 33.62 0.60
C GLN A 86 12.35 32.61 1.30
N ALA A 87 11.23 32.22 0.68
CA ALA A 87 10.31 31.23 1.23
C ALA A 87 10.98 29.85 1.38
N LEU A 88 11.78 29.43 0.38
CA LEU A 88 12.52 28.17 0.44
C LEU A 88 13.63 28.21 1.51
N THR A 89 14.31 29.34 1.65
CA THR A 89 15.36 29.54 2.67
C THR A 89 14.77 29.51 4.08
N SER A 90 13.62 30.16 4.31
CA SER A 90 12.91 30.10 5.60
C SER A 90 12.48 28.68 5.93
N ARG A 91 11.88 27.97 4.97
CA ARG A 91 11.49 26.56 5.15
C ARG A 91 12.67 25.66 5.48
N TRP A 92 13.80 25.87 4.79
CA TRP A 92 15.04 25.13 5.08
C TRP A 92 15.52 25.37 6.52
N GLN A 93 15.57 26.64 6.95
CA GLN A 93 15.95 27.00 8.32
C GLN A 93 15.01 26.38 9.36
N GLU A 94 13.69 26.43 9.14
CA GLU A 94 12.69 25.77 10.00
C GLU A 94 12.93 24.26 10.08
N THR A 95 13.18 23.59 8.94
CA THR A 95 13.44 22.14 8.95
C THR A 95 14.73 21.77 9.68
N ILE A 96 15.80 22.54 9.49
CA ILE A 96 17.09 22.23 10.10
C ILE A 96 17.11 22.53 11.59
N THR A 97 16.48 23.63 12.02
CA THR A 97 16.30 23.92 13.44
C THR A 97 15.39 22.90 14.12
N GLY A 98 14.31 22.46 13.46
CA GLY A 98 13.45 21.38 13.96
C GLY A 98 14.17 20.04 14.10
N LEU A 99 15.12 19.76 13.21
CA LEU A 99 15.95 18.56 13.26
C LEU A 99 17.21 18.71 14.13
N ASN A 100 17.48 19.92 14.63
CA ASN A 100 18.69 20.27 15.38
C ASN A 100 19.99 19.85 14.67
N ILE A 101 20.04 20.12 13.36
CA ILE A 101 21.19 19.87 12.48
C ILE A 101 21.87 21.21 12.20
N ASP A 102 23.18 21.22 11.95
CA ASP A 102 23.89 22.40 11.43
C ASP A 102 24.37 22.10 10.00
N LEU A 103 23.52 22.36 9.01
CA LEU A 103 23.85 22.23 7.58
C LEU A 103 23.35 23.43 6.78
N ALA A 104 24.14 23.89 5.83
CA ALA A 104 23.75 24.85 4.81
C ALA A 104 23.26 24.12 3.54
N PRO A 105 22.40 24.75 2.70
CA PRO A 105 21.95 24.15 1.44
C PRO A 105 23.07 23.85 0.44
N LYS A 106 24.26 24.44 0.64
CA LYS A 106 25.44 24.28 -0.21
C LYS A 106 26.35 23.14 0.24
N ASP A 107 26.09 22.57 1.41
CA ASP A 107 26.90 21.50 1.97
C ASP A 107 26.58 20.17 1.27
N ASP A 108 27.48 19.19 1.41
CA ASP A 108 27.30 17.85 0.86
C ASP A 108 26.28 17.05 1.69
N ILE A 109 24.99 17.30 1.44
CA ILE A 109 23.87 16.61 2.10
C ILE A 109 23.94 15.09 1.87
N PRO A 110 24.19 14.57 0.65
CA PRO A 110 24.36 13.13 0.44
C PRO A 110 25.50 12.52 1.26
N GLY A 111 26.66 13.19 1.32
CA GLY A 111 27.80 12.75 2.14
C GLY A 111 27.47 12.71 3.63
N TRP A 112 26.81 13.75 4.15
CA TRP A 112 26.36 13.79 5.54
C TRP A 112 25.34 12.68 5.84
N LEU A 113 24.37 12.46 4.96
CA LEU A 113 23.35 11.42 5.15
C LEU A 113 23.96 10.02 5.20
N ASN A 114 24.92 9.74 4.31
CA ASN A 114 25.66 8.47 4.33
C ASN A 114 26.46 8.31 5.63
N ALA A 115 27.12 9.37 6.10
CA ALA A 115 27.86 9.34 7.36
C ALA A 115 26.93 9.07 8.57
N GLN A 116 25.72 9.64 8.58
CA GLN A 116 24.72 9.35 9.61
C GLN A 116 24.24 7.89 9.55
N GLN A 117 23.93 7.38 8.35
CA GLN A 117 23.54 5.98 8.17
C GLN A 117 24.64 5.02 8.61
N GLU A 118 25.91 5.31 8.29
CA GLU A 118 27.04 4.52 8.79
C GLU A 118 27.15 4.57 10.32
N HIS A 119 26.93 5.74 10.91
CA HIS A 119 26.96 5.89 12.37
C HIS A 119 25.86 5.06 13.04
N GLU A 120 24.63 5.11 12.54
CA GLU A 120 23.51 4.29 13.01
C GLU A 120 23.80 2.79 12.88
N GLN A 121 24.38 2.37 11.75
CA GLN A 121 24.79 0.97 11.55
C GLN A 121 25.86 0.54 12.56
N ARG A 122 26.85 1.40 12.84
CA ARG A 122 27.88 1.13 13.85
C ARG A 122 27.27 1.02 15.25
N LEU A 123 26.32 1.90 15.60
CA LEU A 123 25.61 1.84 16.88
C LEU A 123 24.79 0.54 17.01
N TYR A 124 24.09 0.14 15.96
CA TYR A 124 23.32 -1.11 15.93
C TYR A 124 24.23 -2.34 16.11
N GLN A 125 25.34 -2.40 15.37
CA GLN A 125 26.34 -3.47 15.53
C GLN A 125 26.94 -3.50 16.94
N HIS A 126 27.19 -2.33 17.53
CA HIS A 126 27.70 -2.23 18.90
C HIS A 126 26.67 -2.75 19.92
N GLN A 127 25.40 -2.40 19.77
CA GLN A 127 24.31 -2.89 20.62
C GLN A 127 24.16 -4.40 20.53
N GLN A 128 24.20 -4.98 19.32
CA GLN A 128 24.19 -6.42 19.13
C GLN A 128 25.36 -7.09 19.84
N ARG A 129 26.58 -6.55 19.70
CA ARG A 129 27.77 -7.09 20.38
C ARG A 129 27.60 -7.10 21.90
N LEU A 130 27.07 -6.03 22.49
CA LEU A 130 26.80 -5.98 23.93
C LEU A 130 25.77 -7.02 24.37
N ALA A 131 24.71 -7.23 23.59
CA ALA A 131 23.71 -8.26 23.87
C ALA A 131 24.32 -9.68 23.85
N TRP A 132 25.15 -9.98 22.85
CA TRP A 132 25.88 -11.25 22.77
C TRP A 132 26.85 -11.44 23.94
N GLN A 133 27.56 -10.39 24.36
CA GLN A 133 28.45 -10.44 25.52
C GLN A 133 27.68 -10.72 26.82
N ALA A 134 26.51 -10.10 27.01
CA ALA A 134 25.66 -10.37 28.17
C ALA A 134 25.18 -11.83 28.20
N GLN A 135 24.71 -12.35 27.06
CA GLN A 135 24.29 -13.76 26.96
C GLN A 135 25.45 -14.73 27.24
N GLN A 136 26.64 -14.44 26.72
CA GLN A 136 27.83 -15.26 26.98
C GLN A 136 28.18 -15.28 28.48
N GLN A 137 28.10 -14.12 29.15
CA GLN A 137 28.36 -14.03 30.59
C GLN A 137 27.31 -14.83 31.39
N GLU A 138 26.04 -14.76 31.02
CA GLU A 138 24.97 -15.52 31.67
C GLU A 138 25.18 -17.03 31.52
N CYS A 139 25.45 -17.52 30.30
CA CYS A 139 25.76 -18.93 30.07
C CYS A 139 27.01 -19.40 30.83
N GLN A 140 28.05 -18.55 30.93
CA GLN A 140 29.24 -18.87 31.71
C GLN A 140 28.94 -18.97 33.21
N GLN A 141 28.11 -18.08 33.75
CA GLN A 141 27.69 -18.14 35.15
C GLN A 141 26.87 -19.40 35.44
N GLN A 142 25.92 -19.77 34.56
CA GLN A 142 25.14 -20.99 34.68
C GLN A 142 26.03 -22.24 34.64
N LEU A 143 27.01 -22.29 33.72
CA LEU A 143 27.96 -23.40 33.64
C LEU A 143 28.78 -23.53 34.93
N GLN A 144 29.27 -22.40 35.48
CA GLN A 144 30.02 -22.40 36.73
C GLN A 144 29.17 -22.87 37.92
N GLN A 145 27.89 -22.47 37.97
CA GLN A 145 26.96 -22.95 39.00
C GLN A 145 26.75 -24.46 38.91
N LEU A 146 26.45 -24.98 37.73
CA LEU A 146 26.25 -26.42 37.49
C LEU A 146 27.51 -27.23 37.82
N GLN A 147 28.69 -26.73 37.48
CA GLN A 147 29.96 -27.37 37.83
C GLN A 147 30.18 -27.42 39.36
N ARG A 148 29.87 -26.33 40.07
CA ARG A 148 29.96 -26.31 41.55
C ARG A 148 28.97 -27.29 42.17
N GLU A 149 27.72 -27.33 41.69
CA GLU A 149 26.71 -28.28 42.16
C GLU A 149 27.14 -29.72 41.91
N GLN A 150 27.68 -30.03 40.73
CA GLN A 150 28.19 -31.35 40.41
C GLN A 150 29.34 -31.74 41.35
N GLN A 151 30.30 -30.84 41.58
CA GLN A 151 31.42 -31.07 42.49
C GLN A 151 30.96 -31.29 43.94
N GLN A 152 30.01 -30.50 44.42
CA GLN A 152 29.43 -30.67 45.76
C GLN A 152 28.72 -32.02 45.89
N ARG A 153 27.89 -32.40 44.91
CA ARG A 153 27.19 -33.69 44.90
C ARG A 153 28.17 -34.87 44.82
N SER A 154 29.21 -34.78 43.98
CA SER A 154 30.22 -35.84 43.90
C SER A 154 31.02 -35.98 45.18
N ALA A 155 31.36 -34.85 45.83
CA ALA A 155 32.07 -34.87 47.11
C ALA A 155 31.19 -35.44 48.24
N ALA A 156 29.90 -35.10 48.27
CA ALA A 156 28.95 -35.68 49.21
C ALA A 156 28.81 -37.21 49.01
N LEU A 157 28.63 -37.66 47.76
CA LEU A 157 28.53 -39.09 47.44
C LEU A 157 29.82 -39.84 47.81
N ALA A 158 30.99 -39.25 47.52
CA ALA A 158 32.27 -39.84 47.89
C ALA A 158 32.44 -39.94 49.41
N ALA A 159 31.98 -38.95 50.17
CA ALA A 159 32.01 -38.99 51.63
C ALA A 159 31.09 -40.11 52.19
N GLU A 160 29.87 -40.25 51.66
CA GLU A 160 28.97 -41.34 52.05
C GLU A 160 29.56 -42.73 51.74
N LEU A 161 30.14 -42.92 50.55
CA LEU A 161 30.78 -44.19 50.17
C LEU A 161 32.01 -44.50 51.02
N SER A 162 32.80 -43.49 51.39
CA SER A 162 34.00 -43.68 52.22
C SER A 162 33.69 -44.26 53.60
N ALA A 163 32.50 -43.98 54.15
CA ALA A 163 32.03 -44.57 55.41
C ALA A 163 31.87 -46.10 55.33
N PHE A 164 31.69 -46.64 54.12
CA PHE A 164 31.60 -48.06 53.83
C PHE A 164 32.89 -48.63 53.22
N ALA A 165 34.00 -47.89 53.27
CA ALA A 165 35.26 -48.22 52.61
C ALA A 165 35.13 -48.48 51.08
N LEU A 166 34.22 -47.73 50.45
CA LEU A 166 33.97 -47.77 49.00
C LEU A 166 34.43 -46.47 48.34
N ASP A 167 34.97 -46.56 47.13
CA ASP A 167 35.39 -45.42 46.32
C ASP A 167 34.38 -45.11 45.22
N LEU A 168 34.28 -43.83 44.85
CA LEU A 168 33.43 -43.35 43.76
C LEU A 168 33.93 -43.88 42.40
N PRO A 169 33.10 -44.56 41.60
CA PRO A 169 33.52 -45.08 40.30
C PRO A 169 33.78 -43.95 39.28
N ALA A 170 34.70 -44.19 38.35
CA ALA A 170 34.94 -43.28 37.24
C ALA A 170 33.70 -43.10 36.34
N VAL A 171 33.59 -41.94 35.70
CA VAL A 171 32.50 -41.62 34.78
C VAL A 171 32.43 -42.68 33.67
N GLY A 172 31.24 -43.29 33.49
CA GLY A 172 31.00 -44.36 32.52
C GLY A 172 31.20 -45.80 33.04
N GLN A 173 31.75 -45.98 34.25
CA GLN A 173 31.96 -47.32 34.85
C GLN A 173 31.00 -47.65 36.00
N ALA A 174 30.07 -46.74 36.31
CA ALA A 174 29.14 -46.89 37.44
C ALA A 174 28.28 -48.16 37.36
N ALA A 175 27.82 -48.55 36.17
CA ALA A 175 26.97 -49.74 35.99
C ALA A 175 27.71 -51.04 36.34
N GLY A 176 28.97 -51.19 35.88
CA GLY A 176 29.78 -52.36 36.21
C GLY A 176 30.15 -52.41 37.69
N TRP A 177 30.48 -51.25 38.27
CA TRP A 177 30.75 -51.13 39.70
C TRP A 177 29.54 -51.52 40.56
N LEU A 178 28.33 -51.08 40.21
CA LEU A 178 27.09 -51.46 40.90
C LEU A 178 26.79 -52.95 40.77
N ALA A 179 26.94 -53.52 39.57
CA ALA A 179 26.72 -54.95 39.34
C ALA A 179 27.64 -55.82 40.22
N GLN A 180 28.91 -55.43 40.36
CA GLN A 180 29.86 -56.13 41.21
C GLN A 180 29.44 -56.10 42.69
N ARG A 181 28.94 -54.96 43.19
CA ARG A 181 28.46 -54.86 44.59
C ARG A 181 27.18 -55.66 44.83
N GLU A 182 26.30 -55.72 43.84
CA GLU A 182 25.10 -56.55 43.91
C GLU A 182 25.45 -58.04 43.99
N GLU A 183 26.43 -58.49 43.21
CA GLU A 183 26.90 -59.88 43.21
C GLU A 183 27.57 -60.27 44.53
N GLU A 184 28.41 -59.40 45.11
CA GLU A 184 28.98 -59.59 46.45
C GLU A 184 27.89 -59.74 47.52
N THR A 185 26.85 -58.91 47.45
CA THR A 185 25.73 -58.94 48.40
C THR A 185 24.92 -60.24 48.27
N ARG A 186 24.63 -60.67 47.05
CA ARG A 186 23.96 -61.96 46.78
C ARG A 186 24.79 -63.14 47.29
N GLY A 187 26.11 -63.11 47.07
CA GLY A 187 27.03 -64.14 47.56
C GLY A 187 27.08 -64.22 49.09
N TRP A 188 27.08 -63.07 49.77
CA TRP A 188 27.01 -63.03 51.23
C TRP A 188 25.68 -63.59 51.76
N GLN A 189 24.55 -63.22 51.17
CA GLN A 189 23.23 -63.73 51.54
C GLN A 189 23.13 -65.25 51.35
N ALA A 190 23.65 -65.79 50.24
CA ALA A 190 23.67 -67.22 49.99
C ALA A 190 24.44 -67.98 51.09
N LYS A 191 25.64 -67.50 51.46
CA LYS A 191 26.44 -68.08 52.55
C LYS A 191 25.77 -67.97 53.91
N GLN A 192 25.08 -66.86 54.18
CA GLN A 192 24.32 -66.68 55.42
C GLN A 192 23.20 -67.71 55.53
N ASN A 193 22.44 -67.92 54.44
CA ASN A 193 21.38 -68.91 54.39
C ASN A 193 21.93 -70.34 54.54
N GLU A 194 23.04 -70.65 53.90
CA GLU A 194 23.72 -71.94 54.04
C GLU A 194 24.17 -72.17 55.49
N ARG A 195 24.75 -71.16 56.15
CA ARG A 195 25.14 -71.25 57.56
C ARG A 195 23.94 -71.49 58.48
N LEU A 196 22.81 -70.82 58.22
CA LEU A 196 21.58 -71.02 58.99
C LEU A 196 21.04 -72.44 58.79
N ALA A 197 21.00 -72.92 57.55
CA ALA A 197 20.58 -74.29 57.25
C ALA A 197 21.49 -75.33 57.90
N LEU A 198 22.81 -75.14 57.87
CA LEU A 198 23.78 -76.00 58.56
C LEU A 198 23.61 -75.96 60.08
N GLN A 199 23.36 -74.78 60.67
CA GLN A 199 23.07 -74.67 62.10
C GLN A 199 21.80 -75.40 62.49
N GLU A 200 20.75 -75.30 61.67
CA GLU A 200 19.49 -76.02 61.89
C GLU A 200 19.70 -77.53 61.80
N GLN A 201 20.44 -78.02 60.78
CA GLN A 201 20.80 -79.43 60.66
C GLN A 201 21.62 -79.92 61.85
N ILE A 202 22.62 -79.15 62.31
CA ILE A 202 23.40 -79.49 63.50
C ILE A 202 22.50 -79.54 64.75
N GLN A 203 21.58 -78.59 64.92
CA GLN A 203 20.63 -78.61 66.05
C GLN A 203 19.67 -79.79 66.00
N GLN A 204 19.26 -80.24 64.80
CA GLN A 204 18.40 -81.41 64.64
C GLN A 204 19.18 -82.73 64.88
N LEU A 205 20.45 -82.79 64.47
CA LEU A 205 21.29 -83.98 64.60
C LEU A 205 21.94 -84.12 65.98
N ALA A 206 22.21 -83.03 66.69
CA ALA A 206 22.80 -83.04 68.03
C ALA A 206 22.04 -83.89 69.06
N PRO A 207 20.71 -83.76 69.24
CA PRO A 207 19.97 -84.59 70.18
C PRO A 207 19.84 -86.05 69.71
N LEU A 208 19.86 -86.30 68.40
CA LEU A 208 19.84 -87.66 67.84
C LEU A 208 21.17 -88.39 68.10
N LEU A 209 22.30 -87.70 67.95
CA LEU A 209 23.63 -88.22 68.28
C LEU A 209 23.82 -88.45 69.78
N GLU A 210 23.32 -87.56 70.65
CA GLU A 210 23.38 -87.75 72.11
C GLU A 210 22.47 -88.88 72.61
N ALA A 211 21.41 -89.23 71.88
CA ALA A 211 20.48 -90.30 72.23
C ALA A 211 20.86 -91.69 71.68
N LEU A 212 21.87 -91.77 70.80
CA LEU A 212 22.31 -93.03 70.19
C LEU A 212 23.48 -93.65 70.99
N PRO A 213 23.34 -94.88 71.51
CA PRO A 213 24.48 -95.60 72.07
C PRO A 213 25.48 -95.97 70.95
N GLU A 214 26.79 -95.91 71.24
CA GLU A 214 27.83 -96.40 70.32
C GLU A 214 27.64 -97.91 70.10
N THR A 215 27.02 -98.30 68.99
CA THR A 215 26.82 -99.71 68.62
C THR A 215 26.89 -99.95 67.11
N ASP A 216 27.75 -100.91 66.71
CA ASP A 216 27.96 -101.45 65.36
C ASP A 216 26.85 -102.43 64.93
N LEU A 217 25.62 -101.97 64.72
CA LEU A 217 24.54 -102.85 64.24
C LEU A 217 23.74 -102.22 63.10
N ALA A 218 23.67 -102.97 62.00
CA ALA A 218 22.95 -102.64 60.77
C ALA A 218 21.45 -102.46 61.04
N ALA A 219 20.93 -101.30 60.65
CA ALA A 219 19.56 -100.88 60.91
C ALA A 219 18.53 -101.64 60.06
N GLU A 220 17.45 -102.10 60.70
CA GLU A 220 16.22 -102.54 60.05
C GLU A 220 15.38 -101.34 59.59
N PRO A 221 14.63 -101.45 58.47
CA PRO A 221 13.90 -100.31 57.91
C PRO A 221 12.60 -100.01 58.68
N ALA A 222 12.36 -98.71 58.89
CA ALA A 222 11.20 -98.14 59.57
C ALA A 222 9.88 -98.24 58.76
N PRO A 223 8.70 -98.08 59.39
CA PRO A 223 7.39 -98.29 58.77
C PRO A 223 7.04 -97.23 57.71
N LEU A 224 6.46 -97.66 56.59
CA LEU A 224 6.10 -96.84 55.42
C LEU A 224 4.73 -96.15 55.55
N ASP A 225 4.58 -95.23 56.49
CA ASP A 225 3.43 -94.30 56.52
C ASP A 225 3.88 -92.91 56.03
N GLY A 226 3.22 -92.38 54.98
CA GLY A 226 3.58 -91.10 54.33
C GLY A 226 4.45 -91.23 53.07
N TRP A 227 4.97 -92.43 52.75
CA TRP A 227 5.83 -92.65 51.58
C TRP A 227 5.17 -92.27 50.26
N ARG A 228 3.83 -92.37 50.13
CA ARG A 228 3.12 -91.97 48.90
C ARG A 228 3.18 -90.47 48.64
N GLN A 229 3.02 -89.61 49.66
CA GLN A 229 3.12 -88.16 49.47
C GLN A 229 4.56 -87.75 49.12
N VAL A 230 5.55 -88.31 49.82
CA VAL A 230 6.96 -88.06 49.49
C VAL A 230 7.32 -88.60 48.10
N HIS A 231 6.73 -89.72 47.67
CA HIS A 231 6.90 -90.28 46.34
C HIS A 231 6.26 -89.39 45.26
N ASP A 232 5.04 -88.90 45.48
CA ASP A 232 4.34 -87.99 44.57
C ASP A 232 5.07 -86.64 44.44
N ASP A 233 5.58 -86.10 45.56
CA ASP A 233 6.39 -84.87 45.58
C ASP A 233 7.75 -85.08 44.87
N CYS A 234 8.40 -86.23 45.07
CA CYS A 234 9.62 -86.60 44.34
C CYS A 234 9.37 -86.74 42.84
N LEU A 235 8.25 -87.33 42.42
CA LEU A 235 7.86 -87.42 41.01
C LEU A 235 7.54 -86.05 40.43
N ALA A 236 6.86 -85.17 41.18
CA ALA A 236 6.57 -83.81 40.78
C ALA A 236 7.88 -83.00 40.59
N LEU A 237 8.79 -83.05 41.55
CA LEU A 237 10.12 -82.41 41.47
C LEU A 237 10.96 -82.98 40.33
N GLN A 238 10.92 -84.29 40.09
CA GLN A 238 11.62 -84.92 38.98
C GLN A 238 11.07 -84.45 37.62
N SER A 239 9.75 -84.29 37.49
CA SER A 239 9.13 -83.76 36.28
C SER A 239 9.44 -82.27 36.05
N GLN A 240 9.49 -81.47 37.13
CA GLN A 240 9.89 -80.05 37.07
C GLN A 240 11.36 -79.91 36.69
N TRP A 241 12.25 -80.72 37.27
CA TRP A 241 13.67 -80.74 36.94
C TRP A 241 13.90 -81.14 35.47
N GLN A 242 13.18 -82.15 34.97
CA GLN A 242 13.23 -82.52 33.56
C GLN A 242 12.73 -81.40 32.64
N THR A 243 11.67 -80.68 33.04
CA THR A 243 11.12 -79.55 32.27
C THR A 243 12.10 -78.38 32.23
N LEU A 244 12.71 -78.02 33.37
CA LEU A 244 13.73 -76.98 33.45
C LEU A 244 14.99 -77.35 32.67
N GLY A 245 15.43 -78.62 32.74
CA GLY A 245 16.55 -79.11 31.93
C GLY A 245 16.27 -79.06 30.43
N GLN A 246 15.04 -79.35 30.00
CA GLN A 246 14.63 -79.15 28.61
C GLN A 246 14.64 -77.67 28.22
N GLN A 247 14.12 -76.78 29.05
CA GLN A 247 14.13 -75.33 28.80
C GLN A 247 15.55 -74.76 28.71
N GLU A 248 16.44 -75.17 29.62
CA GLU A 248 17.84 -74.77 29.59
C GLU A 248 18.52 -75.26 28.29
N SER A 249 18.28 -76.51 27.90
CA SER A 249 18.84 -77.06 26.66
C SER A 249 18.34 -76.32 25.42
N GLN A 250 17.06 -75.93 25.39
CA GLN A 250 16.47 -75.15 24.31
C GLN A 250 17.06 -73.73 24.26
N GLN A 251 17.22 -73.06 25.40
CA GLN A 251 17.84 -71.73 25.45
C GLN A 251 19.32 -71.78 25.04
N GLN A 252 20.08 -72.79 25.49
CA GLN A 252 21.46 -72.99 25.05
C GLN A 252 21.55 -73.25 23.55
N ALA A 253 20.61 -74.01 22.98
CA ALA A 253 20.54 -74.23 21.54
C ALA A 253 20.23 -72.92 20.79
N GLN A 254 19.28 -72.12 21.26
CA GLN A 254 18.95 -70.81 20.67
C GLN A 254 20.13 -69.82 20.75
N VAL A 255 20.85 -69.77 21.87
CA VAL A 255 22.05 -68.93 22.00
C VAL A 255 23.11 -69.37 20.99
N LYS A 256 23.43 -70.67 20.92
CA LYS A 256 24.39 -71.20 19.93
C LYS A 256 23.97 -70.92 18.49
N GLU A 257 22.69 -71.06 18.18
CA GLU A 257 22.16 -70.74 16.86
C GLU A 257 22.30 -69.24 16.55
N SER A 258 21.97 -68.36 17.48
CA SER A 258 22.11 -66.91 17.31
C SER A 258 23.58 -66.48 17.20
N GLU A 259 24.50 -67.12 17.92
CA GLU A 259 25.94 -66.88 17.81
C GLU A 259 26.49 -67.37 16.45
N ALA A 260 26.01 -68.53 15.98
CA ALA A 260 26.36 -69.04 14.65
C ALA A 260 25.82 -68.11 13.55
N GLN A 261 24.58 -67.62 13.68
CA GLN A 261 23.99 -66.66 12.74
C GLN A 261 24.73 -65.32 12.76
N PHE A 262 25.07 -64.80 13.94
CA PHE A 262 25.82 -63.55 14.07
C PHE A 262 27.25 -63.68 13.50
N SER A 263 27.95 -64.78 13.80
CA SER A 263 29.31 -65.01 13.28
C SER A 263 29.32 -65.22 11.77
N ALA A 264 28.32 -65.92 11.21
CA ALA A 264 28.15 -66.03 9.76
C ALA A 264 27.86 -64.67 9.11
N ALA A 265 26.99 -63.86 9.71
CA ALA A 265 26.70 -62.50 9.24
C ALA A 265 27.92 -61.57 9.35
N LEU A 266 28.72 -61.70 10.41
CA LEU A 266 29.97 -60.95 10.59
C LEU A 266 31.02 -61.37 9.54
N ALA A 267 31.15 -62.67 9.24
CA ALA A 267 32.07 -63.15 8.20
C ALA A 267 31.67 -62.71 6.79
N ALA A 268 30.36 -62.54 6.54
CA ALA A 268 29.85 -61.96 5.30
C ALA A 268 29.98 -60.42 5.25
N SER A 269 30.29 -59.79 6.37
CA SER A 269 30.43 -58.34 6.53
C SER A 269 31.86 -57.88 6.23
N PRO A 270 32.07 -56.62 5.83
CA PRO A 270 33.41 -56.06 5.66
C PRO A 270 34.19 -55.85 6.98
N PHE A 271 33.59 -56.12 8.14
CA PHE A 271 34.25 -55.94 9.44
C PHE A 271 34.95 -57.21 9.90
N ALA A 272 36.22 -57.08 10.32
CA ALA A 272 37.05 -58.20 10.74
C ALA A 272 36.59 -58.84 12.07
N ASP A 273 36.04 -58.05 12.99
CA ASP A 273 35.59 -58.52 14.30
C ASP A 273 34.42 -57.67 14.86
N ARG A 274 33.85 -58.13 15.99
CA ARG A 274 32.74 -57.46 16.68
C ARG A 274 33.12 -56.06 17.17
N GLN A 275 34.38 -55.85 17.59
CA GLN A 275 34.85 -54.54 18.06
C GLN A 275 34.94 -53.54 16.91
N ALA A 276 35.44 -53.94 15.74
CA ALA A 276 35.46 -53.12 14.54
C ALA A 276 34.03 -52.75 14.08
N PHE A 277 33.07 -53.68 14.19
CA PHE A 277 31.67 -53.38 13.90
C PHE A 277 31.09 -52.32 14.86
N LEU A 278 31.30 -52.48 16.16
CA LEU A 278 30.81 -51.52 17.17
C LEU A 278 31.52 -50.15 17.06
N ALA A 279 32.81 -50.13 16.73
CA ALA A 279 33.56 -48.90 16.51
C ALA A 279 33.16 -48.18 15.22
N ALA A 280 32.69 -48.91 14.21
CA ALA A 280 32.15 -48.35 12.97
C ALA A 280 30.70 -47.87 13.10
N LEU A 281 30.02 -48.18 14.22
CA LEU A 281 28.68 -47.70 14.48
C LEU A 281 28.74 -46.19 14.76
N LEU A 282 28.29 -45.41 13.78
CA LEU A 282 28.16 -43.96 13.94
C LEU A 282 27.09 -43.65 14.99
N ASP A 283 27.36 -42.67 15.83
CA ASP A 283 26.35 -42.11 16.71
C ASP A 283 25.24 -41.43 15.89
N GLU A 284 24.06 -41.34 16.49
CA GLU A 284 22.87 -40.84 15.79
C GLU A 284 23.04 -39.39 15.29
N GLU A 285 23.80 -38.57 16.02
CA GLU A 285 24.05 -37.18 15.62
C GLU A 285 24.97 -37.10 14.39
N THR A 286 26.08 -37.84 14.38
CA THR A 286 26.97 -37.89 13.20
C THR A 286 26.29 -38.50 11.99
N ARG A 287 25.47 -39.54 12.18
CA ARG A 287 24.65 -40.13 11.11
C ARG A 287 23.70 -39.10 10.50
N GLN A 288 22.90 -38.42 11.30
CA GLN A 288 21.96 -37.40 10.81
C GLN A 288 22.67 -36.26 10.09
N ARG A 289 23.83 -35.82 10.60
CA ARG A 289 24.64 -34.80 9.95
C ARG A 289 25.12 -35.24 8.57
N LEU A 290 25.61 -36.47 8.45
CA LEU A 290 26.07 -37.04 7.18
C LEU A 290 24.91 -37.25 6.19
N GLU A 291 23.75 -37.69 6.66
CA GLU A 291 22.54 -37.81 5.81
C GLU A 291 22.10 -36.44 5.25
N ARG A 292 22.08 -35.39 6.08
CA ARG A 292 21.78 -34.02 5.64
C ARG A 292 22.81 -33.52 4.62
N LEU A 293 24.09 -33.79 4.86
CA LEU A 293 25.17 -33.39 3.95
C LEU A 293 25.02 -34.10 2.60
N LYS A 294 24.73 -35.40 2.61
CA LYS A 294 24.45 -36.18 1.40
C LYS A 294 23.27 -35.58 0.61
N GLN A 295 22.15 -35.32 1.27
CA GLN A 295 20.96 -34.72 0.61
C GLN A 295 21.28 -33.35 0.00
N THR A 296 22.09 -32.54 0.71
CA THR A 296 22.52 -31.23 0.22
C THR A 296 23.39 -31.37 -1.03
N LEU A 297 24.35 -32.30 -1.03
CA LEU A 297 25.20 -32.54 -2.19
C LEU A 297 24.43 -33.13 -3.38
N GLU A 298 23.50 -34.05 -3.14
CA GLU A 298 22.66 -34.64 -4.19
C GLU A 298 21.76 -33.59 -4.85
N SER A 299 21.14 -32.72 -4.06
CA SER A 299 20.33 -31.62 -4.61
C SER A 299 21.17 -30.62 -5.41
N ALA A 300 22.36 -30.25 -4.93
CA ALA A 300 23.28 -29.38 -5.66
C ALA A 300 23.76 -30.03 -6.98
N LEU A 301 24.04 -31.32 -6.97
CA LEU A 301 24.45 -32.06 -8.17
C LEU A 301 23.32 -32.10 -9.20
N GLN A 302 22.09 -32.39 -8.78
CA GLN A 302 20.91 -32.38 -9.67
C GLN A 302 20.67 -31.00 -10.29
N GLN A 303 20.79 -29.93 -9.50
CA GLN A 303 20.65 -28.55 -10.00
C GLN A 303 21.71 -28.23 -11.05
N ASN A 304 22.98 -28.55 -10.78
CA ASN A 304 24.07 -28.31 -11.71
C ASN A 304 23.92 -29.13 -13.00
N GLN A 305 23.47 -30.38 -12.91
CA GLN A 305 23.17 -31.21 -14.09
C GLN A 305 22.05 -30.62 -14.94
N ALA A 306 20.97 -30.14 -14.31
CA ALA A 306 19.88 -29.49 -15.04
C ALA A 306 20.34 -28.20 -15.75
N LEU A 307 21.17 -27.39 -15.08
CA LEU A 307 21.77 -26.20 -15.69
C LEU A 307 22.67 -26.54 -16.87
N ALA A 308 23.51 -27.57 -16.72
CA ALA A 308 24.40 -28.03 -17.80
C ALA A 308 23.61 -28.55 -19.01
N LEU A 309 22.54 -29.33 -18.77
CA LEU A 309 21.65 -29.81 -19.82
C LEU A 309 21.00 -28.63 -20.55
N ARG A 310 20.43 -27.67 -19.82
CA ARG A 310 19.78 -26.49 -20.38
C ARG A 310 20.74 -25.64 -21.20
N ALA A 311 21.97 -25.45 -20.74
CA ALA A 311 23.00 -24.73 -21.49
C ALA A 311 23.35 -25.47 -22.80
N ARG A 312 23.45 -26.80 -22.74
CA ARG A 312 23.74 -27.64 -23.91
C ARG A 312 22.59 -27.60 -24.93
N GLU A 313 21.35 -27.68 -24.47
CA GLU A 313 20.16 -27.52 -25.32
C GLU A 313 20.08 -26.11 -25.94
N ALA A 314 20.38 -25.06 -25.16
CA ALA A 314 20.44 -23.70 -25.67
C ALA A 314 21.50 -23.54 -26.78
N LEU A 315 22.67 -24.15 -26.60
CA LEU A 315 23.74 -24.15 -27.61
C LEU A 315 23.31 -24.91 -28.87
N VAL A 316 22.68 -26.08 -28.72
CA VAL A 316 22.15 -26.86 -29.84
C VAL A 316 21.08 -26.06 -30.58
N ASN A 317 20.11 -25.47 -29.88
CA ASN A 317 19.08 -24.63 -30.48
C ASN A 317 19.67 -23.42 -31.21
N HIS A 318 20.66 -22.74 -30.63
CA HIS A 318 21.35 -21.63 -31.28
C HIS A 318 22.09 -22.07 -32.55
N SER A 319 22.71 -23.26 -32.54
CA SER A 319 23.39 -23.82 -33.71
C SER A 319 22.44 -24.29 -34.81
N GLN A 320 21.24 -24.74 -34.46
CA GLN A 320 20.22 -25.25 -35.39
C GLN A 320 19.30 -24.15 -35.92
N GLN A 321 19.18 -23.03 -35.20
CA GLN A 321 18.43 -21.84 -35.61
C GLN A 321 19.37 -20.63 -35.74
N PRO A 322 20.37 -20.66 -36.66
CA PRO A 322 21.06 -19.44 -37.01
C PRO A 322 20.02 -18.46 -37.58
N PRO A 323 19.99 -17.19 -37.14
CA PRO A 323 19.06 -16.21 -37.66
C PRO A 323 19.22 -16.12 -39.19
N ALA A 324 18.11 -16.24 -39.93
CA ALA A 324 18.12 -16.30 -41.40
C ALA A 324 18.74 -15.05 -42.07
N ASP A 325 18.86 -13.94 -41.32
CA ASP A 325 19.43 -12.67 -41.77
C ASP A 325 20.87 -12.41 -41.26
N ALA A 326 21.49 -13.34 -40.52
CA ALA A 326 22.83 -13.15 -39.99
C ALA A 326 23.89 -13.64 -40.99
N ASP A 327 24.36 -12.72 -41.83
CA ASP A 327 25.52 -12.90 -42.67
C ASP A 327 26.79 -12.91 -41.78
N ILE A 328 27.28 -14.11 -41.44
CA ILE A 328 28.41 -14.35 -40.51
C ILE A 328 29.74 -13.73 -41.03
N GLY A 329 29.75 -13.21 -42.26
CA GLY A 329 30.87 -12.46 -42.86
C GLY A 329 30.87 -10.94 -42.61
N GLN A 330 29.84 -10.37 -41.97
CA GLN A 330 29.82 -8.93 -41.68
C GLN A 330 30.79 -8.59 -40.52
N PRO A 331 31.63 -7.55 -40.68
CA PRO A 331 32.55 -7.15 -39.62
C PRO A 331 31.76 -6.76 -38.35
N PRO A 332 32.25 -7.12 -37.16
CA PRO A 332 31.53 -6.96 -35.89
C PRO A 332 31.12 -5.50 -35.61
N GLU A 333 31.85 -4.54 -36.16
CA GLU A 333 31.56 -3.11 -36.06
C GLU A 333 30.20 -2.74 -36.68
N GLN A 334 29.85 -3.30 -37.84
CA GLN A 334 28.56 -3.02 -38.51
C GLN A 334 27.37 -3.63 -37.76
N LEU A 335 27.58 -4.79 -37.14
CA LEU A 335 26.58 -5.42 -36.28
C LEU A 335 26.38 -4.61 -34.99
N GLN A 336 27.45 -4.04 -34.44
CA GLN A 336 27.40 -3.22 -33.25
C GLN A 336 26.70 -1.87 -33.51
N GLU A 337 26.93 -1.24 -34.66
CA GLU A 337 26.18 -0.06 -35.10
C GLU A 337 24.69 -0.36 -35.29
N LYS A 338 24.34 -1.47 -35.97
CA LYS A 338 22.94 -1.90 -36.13
C LYS A 338 22.28 -2.18 -34.77
N LEU A 339 22.99 -2.82 -33.84
CA LEU A 339 22.50 -3.05 -32.48
C LEU A 339 22.26 -1.74 -31.72
N GLN A 340 23.17 -0.77 -31.84
CA GLN A 340 22.99 0.55 -31.22
C GLN A 340 21.77 1.28 -31.80
N GLN A 341 21.60 1.25 -33.12
CA GLN A 341 20.44 1.84 -33.81
C GLN A 341 19.13 1.15 -33.41
N LEU A 342 19.09 -0.18 -33.35
CA LEU A 342 17.90 -0.91 -32.92
C LEU A 342 17.60 -0.65 -31.44
N THR A 343 18.62 -0.52 -30.59
CA THR A 343 18.46 -0.19 -29.17
C THR A 343 17.90 1.22 -28.99
N SER A 344 18.36 2.20 -29.78
CA SER A 344 17.81 3.55 -29.73
C SER A 344 16.36 3.58 -30.21
N LEU A 345 16.04 2.90 -31.31
CA LEU A 345 14.67 2.78 -31.82
C LEU A 345 13.73 2.10 -30.80
N LEU A 346 14.21 1.07 -30.10
CA LEU A 346 13.43 0.39 -29.07
C LEU A 346 13.14 1.30 -27.87
N ARG A 347 14.13 2.09 -27.44
CA ARG A 347 13.96 3.11 -26.39
C ARG A 347 12.95 4.18 -26.80
N GLU A 348 13.06 4.70 -28.03
CA GLU A 348 12.10 5.68 -28.56
C GLU A 348 10.68 5.10 -28.64
N ASN A 349 10.54 3.86 -29.10
CA ASN A 349 9.24 3.19 -29.18
C ASN A 349 8.63 3.01 -27.79
N SER A 350 9.43 2.57 -26.82
CA SER A 350 9.01 2.40 -25.43
C SER A 350 8.60 3.74 -24.78
N ALA A 351 9.33 4.82 -25.06
CA ALA A 351 8.98 6.16 -24.61
C ALA A 351 7.64 6.62 -25.22
N ARG A 352 7.44 6.45 -26.54
CA ARG A 352 6.18 6.76 -27.23
C ARG A 352 5.01 5.93 -26.70
N GLN A 353 5.21 4.64 -26.42
CA GLN A 353 4.19 3.80 -25.80
C GLN A 353 3.81 4.32 -24.41
N GLY A 354 4.79 4.76 -23.61
CA GLY A 354 4.56 5.39 -22.32
C GLY A 354 3.72 6.66 -22.42
N GLU A 355 4.08 7.55 -23.35
CA GLU A 355 3.36 8.80 -23.62
C GLU A 355 1.91 8.54 -24.04
N ILE A 356 1.68 7.62 -24.99
CA ILE A 356 0.34 7.27 -25.46
C ILE A 356 -0.49 6.67 -24.31
N ARG A 357 0.09 5.82 -23.46
CA ARG A 357 -0.61 5.28 -22.28
C ARG A 357 -1.02 6.38 -21.30
N GLN A 358 -0.16 7.37 -21.08
CA GLN A 358 -0.46 8.51 -20.23
C GLN A 358 -1.60 9.37 -20.81
N GLN A 359 -1.58 9.64 -22.12
CA GLN A 359 -2.64 10.37 -22.81
C GLN A 359 -3.98 9.63 -22.74
N LEU A 360 -3.99 8.31 -22.93
CA LEU A 360 -5.20 7.50 -22.79
C LEU A 360 -5.76 7.54 -21.36
N LYS A 361 -4.89 7.47 -20.35
CA LYS A 361 -5.29 7.59 -18.94
C LYS A 361 -5.91 8.96 -18.66
N GLN A 362 -5.28 10.05 -19.10
CA GLN A 362 -5.82 11.40 -18.95
C GLN A 362 -7.16 11.57 -19.65
N ASN A 363 -7.32 10.99 -20.85
CA ASN A 363 -8.59 11.01 -21.57
C ASN A 363 -9.70 10.27 -20.80
N ALA A 364 -9.42 9.09 -20.25
CA ALA A 364 -10.38 8.35 -19.42
C ALA A 364 -10.80 9.15 -18.17
N GLU A 365 -9.85 9.79 -17.47
CA GLU A 365 -10.12 10.66 -16.33
C GLU A 365 -10.96 11.89 -16.73
N ASN A 366 -10.70 12.47 -17.91
CA ASN A 366 -11.49 13.58 -18.44
C ASN A 366 -12.92 13.14 -18.79
N GLN A 367 -13.10 11.96 -19.39
CA GLN A 367 -14.42 11.40 -19.70
C GLN A 367 -15.24 11.18 -18.42
N GLN A 368 -14.64 10.64 -17.36
CA GLN A 368 -15.30 10.49 -16.06
C GLN A 368 -15.70 11.85 -15.45
N ARG A 369 -14.80 12.84 -15.49
CA ARG A 369 -15.11 14.21 -15.05
C ARG A 369 -16.26 14.84 -15.84
N GLN A 370 -16.28 14.66 -17.16
CA GLN A 370 -17.38 15.14 -18.00
C GLN A 370 -18.71 14.43 -17.69
N GLN A 371 -18.70 13.12 -17.42
CA GLN A 371 -19.90 12.39 -17.01
C GLN A 371 -20.47 12.93 -15.69
N LEU A 372 -19.61 13.16 -14.69
CA LEU A 372 -20.02 13.75 -13.41
C LEU A 372 -20.59 15.16 -13.57
N LEU A 373 -19.93 16.01 -14.37
CA LEU A 373 -20.43 17.36 -14.67
C LEU A 373 -21.80 17.32 -15.36
N ARG A 374 -22.01 16.41 -16.31
CA ARG A 374 -23.32 16.23 -16.97
C ARG A 374 -24.40 15.83 -15.96
N GLN A 375 -24.12 14.89 -15.06
CA GLN A 375 -25.06 14.51 -14.01
C GLN A 375 -25.40 15.68 -13.08
N GLN A 376 -24.40 16.53 -12.75
CA GLN A 376 -24.64 17.74 -11.96
C GLN A 376 -25.50 18.75 -12.70
N MET A 377 -25.26 18.95 -14.01
CA MET A 377 -26.08 19.82 -14.84
C MET A 377 -27.52 19.33 -14.96
N GLU A 378 -27.73 18.02 -15.11
CA GLU A 378 -29.06 17.42 -15.15
C GLU A 378 -29.82 17.63 -13.84
N ARG A 379 -29.16 17.44 -12.68
CA ARG A 379 -29.76 17.72 -11.37
C ARG A 379 -30.09 19.20 -11.20
N ALA A 380 -29.18 20.10 -11.57
CA ALA A 380 -29.42 21.53 -11.49
C ALA A 380 -30.57 21.95 -12.43
N ALA A 381 -30.71 21.33 -13.61
CA ALA A 381 -31.83 21.58 -14.50
C ALA A 381 -33.16 21.12 -13.88
N GLN A 382 -33.19 19.95 -13.24
CA GLN A 382 -34.37 19.48 -12.50
C GLN A 382 -34.75 20.43 -11.37
N GLU A 383 -33.78 20.89 -10.57
CA GLU A 383 -34.03 21.87 -9.52
C GLU A 383 -34.63 23.16 -10.09
N VAL A 384 -34.12 23.65 -11.22
CA VAL A 384 -34.67 24.84 -11.89
C VAL A 384 -36.10 24.59 -12.40
N GLU A 385 -36.39 23.40 -12.92
CA GLU A 385 -37.75 23.01 -13.32
C GLU A 385 -38.70 22.96 -12.11
N ASP A 386 -38.28 22.37 -11.00
CA ASP A 386 -39.05 22.30 -9.75
C ASP A 386 -39.34 23.70 -9.20
N TRP A 387 -38.32 24.57 -9.15
CA TRP A 387 -38.48 25.97 -8.78
C TRP A 387 -39.39 26.72 -9.77
N GLY A 388 -39.30 26.40 -11.06
CA GLY A 388 -40.19 26.92 -12.10
C GLY A 388 -41.65 26.51 -11.88
N TRP A 389 -41.90 25.25 -11.52
CA TRP A 389 -43.22 24.73 -11.21
C TRP A 389 -43.80 25.39 -9.96
N LEU A 390 -43.03 25.46 -8.86
CA LEU A 390 -43.39 26.17 -7.63
C LEU A 390 -43.73 27.64 -7.91
N ASN A 391 -42.90 28.31 -8.70
CA ASN A 391 -43.11 29.69 -9.11
C ASN A 391 -44.39 29.85 -9.97
N SER A 392 -44.72 28.87 -10.81
CA SER A 392 -45.95 28.88 -11.60
C SER A 392 -47.21 28.77 -10.71
N LEU A 393 -47.15 27.94 -9.67
CA LEU A 393 -48.24 27.57 -8.77
C LEU A 393 -48.54 28.69 -7.75
N ILE A 394 -47.50 29.28 -7.15
CA ILE A 394 -47.61 30.26 -6.05
C ILE A 394 -47.40 31.70 -6.53
N GLY A 395 -46.65 31.90 -7.63
CA GLY A 395 -46.37 33.22 -8.24
C GLY A 395 -45.12 33.91 -7.71
N SER A 396 -44.47 34.69 -8.57
CA SER A 396 -43.14 35.28 -8.35
C SER A 396 -43.15 36.59 -7.54
N ARG A 397 -42.02 36.83 -6.85
CA ARG A 397 -41.45 38.03 -6.18
C ARG A 397 -42.37 39.02 -5.44
N GLU A 398 -43.48 39.44 -6.02
CA GLU A 398 -44.45 40.38 -5.42
C GLU A 398 -45.62 39.65 -4.73
N GLY A 399 -45.74 38.33 -4.97
CA GLY A 399 -46.69 37.44 -4.31
C GLY A 399 -48.12 37.59 -4.81
N ASP A 400 -48.34 38.25 -5.95
CA ASP A 400 -49.66 38.67 -6.40
C ASP A 400 -50.62 37.51 -6.71
N LYS A 401 -50.14 36.37 -7.24
CA LYS A 401 -51.00 35.20 -7.47
C LYS A 401 -51.47 34.60 -6.15
N PHE A 402 -50.55 34.34 -5.22
CA PHE A 402 -50.89 33.84 -3.88
C PHE A 402 -51.76 34.84 -3.10
N ARG A 403 -51.46 36.13 -3.20
CA ARG A 403 -52.23 37.21 -2.56
C ARG A 403 -53.66 37.27 -3.13
N LYS A 404 -53.84 37.22 -4.46
CA LYS A 404 -55.18 37.15 -5.09
C LYS A 404 -55.93 35.87 -4.69
N PHE A 405 -55.24 34.74 -4.58
CA PHE A 405 -55.83 33.50 -4.11
C PHE A 405 -56.32 33.60 -2.65
N ALA A 406 -55.46 34.07 -1.73
CA ALA A 406 -55.82 34.29 -0.33
C ALA A 406 -56.92 35.35 -0.17
N GLN A 407 -56.85 36.44 -0.95
CA GLN A 407 -57.88 37.47 -0.97
C GLN A 407 -59.21 36.93 -1.51
N GLY A 408 -59.19 36.02 -2.49
CA GLY A 408 -60.39 35.33 -2.96
C GLY A 408 -61.09 34.53 -1.86
N LEU A 409 -60.33 33.84 -1.01
CA LEU A 409 -60.89 33.15 0.17
C LEU A 409 -61.49 34.13 1.19
N THR A 410 -60.84 35.29 1.42
CA THR A 410 -61.43 36.32 2.30
C THR A 410 -62.67 36.97 1.69
N LEU A 411 -62.70 37.15 0.37
CA LEU A 411 -63.84 37.69 -0.35
C LEU A 411 -65.01 36.70 -0.30
N ASP A 412 -64.77 35.40 -0.43
CA ASP A 412 -65.80 34.37 -0.25
C ASP A 412 -66.50 34.49 1.13
N ASN A 413 -65.72 34.74 2.19
CA ASN A 413 -66.28 34.96 3.53
C ASN A 413 -67.04 36.29 3.64
N LEU A 414 -66.54 37.37 3.04
CA LEU A 414 -67.23 38.67 3.02
C LEU A 414 -68.54 38.61 2.21
N VAL A 415 -68.56 37.89 1.09
CA VAL A 415 -69.75 37.63 0.29
C VAL A 415 -70.77 36.84 1.11
N TRP A 416 -70.33 35.83 1.85
CA TRP A 416 -71.20 35.07 2.75
C TRP A 416 -71.86 35.96 3.81
N LEU A 417 -71.08 36.82 4.48
CA LEU A 417 -71.61 37.80 5.45
C LEU A 417 -72.53 38.84 4.78
N ALA A 418 -72.16 39.34 3.61
CA ALA A 418 -72.94 40.32 2.85
C ALA A 418 -74.28 39.73 2.40
N ASN A 419 -74.33 38.48 1.97
CA ASN A 419 -75.56 37.77 1.65
C ASN A 419 -76.45 37.55 2.86
N HIS A 420 -75.85 37.24 4.02
CA HIS A 420 -76.59 37.16 5.28
C HIS A 420 -77.26 38.50 5.63
N GLN A 421 -76.59 39.63 5.34
CA GLN A 421 -77.16 40.97 5.53
C GLN A 421 -78.17 41.38 4.45
N LEU A 422 -77.92 41.04 3.17
CA LEU A 422 -78.84 41.27 2.05
C LEU A 422 -80.14 40.48 2.23
N ASN A 423 -80.09 39.24 2.72
CA ASN A 423 -81.28 38.47 3.06
C ASN A 423 -82.16 39.14 4.12
N ARG A 424 -81.58 39.92 5.04
CA ARG A 424 -82.35 40.70 6.02
C ARG A 424 -83.01 41.95 5.44
N LEU A 425 -82.51 42.47 4.32
CA LEU A 425 -83.01 43.68 3.66
C LEU A 425 -84.01 43.33 2.54
N HIS A 426 -83.61 42.48 1.60
CA HIS A 426 -84.46 41.99 0.51
C HIS A 426 -83.85 40.71 -0.11
N GLY A 427 -84.45 39.55 0.13
CA GLY A 427 -83.88 38.22 -0.23
C GLY A 427 -83.94 37.81 -1.72
N ARG A 428 -83.97 38.77 -2.66
CA ARG A 428 -84.07 38.47 -4.10
C ARG A 428 -82.70 38.26 -4.76
N TYR A 429 -81.68 38.94 -4.27
CA TYR A 429 -80.35 38.91 -4.88
C TYR A 429 -79.33 38.29 -3.92
N LEU A 430 -78.54 37.35 -4.42
CA LEU A 430 -77.37 36.79 -3.75
C LEU A 430 -76.11 37.16 -4.52
N LEU A 431 -75.05 37.48 -3.81
CA LEU A 431 -73.72 37.68 -4.37
C LEU A 431 -72.99 36.34 -4.40
N GLN A 432 -72.29 36.05 -5.49
CA GLN A 432 -71.43 34.89 -5.60
C GLN A 432 -70.11 35.29 -6.25
N ARG A 433 -69.01 34.67 -5.82
CA ARG A 433 -67.72 34.88 -6.47
C ARG A 433 -67.64 34.10 -7.78
N LYS A 434 -67.10 34.74 -8.80
CA LYS A 434 -66.90 34.15 -10.13
C LYS A 434 -65.74 33.15 -10.12
N ALA A 435 -65.92 31.99 -10.75
CA ALA A 435 -64.90 30.93 -10.77
C ALA A 435 -63.65 31.26 -11.62
N SER A 436 -63.76 32.18 -12.58
CA SER A 436 -62.69 32.50 -13.53
C SER A 436 -61.75 33.62 -13.09
N ASP A 437 -62.13 34.44 -12.11
CA ASP A 437 -61.27 35.47 -11.54
C ASP A 437 -61.49 35.58 -10.04
N ALA A 438 -60.40 35.57 -9.28
CA ALA A 438 -60.42 35.34 -7.83
C ALA A 438 -61.05 36.50 -7.03
N LEU A 439 -61.32 37.65 -7.65
CA LEU A 439 -61.80 38.87 -6.96
C LEU A 439 -63.05 39.49 -7.60
N GLU A 440 -63.65 38.87 -8.62
CA GLU A 440 -64.88 39.38 -9.24
C GLU A 440 -66.14 38.75 -8.62
N LEU A 441 -67.18 39.56 -8.46
CA LEU A 441 -68.49 39.15 -7.94
C LEU A 441 -69.54 39.14 -9.05
N GLU A 442 -70.44 38.16 -8.98
CA GLU A 442 -71.62 38.04 -9.81
C GLU A 442 -72.85 38.08 -8.91
N VAL A 443 -73.95 38.60 -9.45
CA VAL A 443 -75.24 38.67 -8.73
C VAL A 443 -76.14 37.59 -9.28
N VAL A 444 -76.70 36.79 -8.39
CA VAL A 444 -77.65 35.71 -8.67
C VAL A 444 -79.04 36.18 -8.25
N ASP A 445 -79.99 36.22 -9.19
CA ASP A 445 -81.39 36.56 -8.90
C ASP A 445 -82.18 35.28 -8.61
N THR A 446 -82.58 35.10 -7.35
CA THR A 446 -83.26 33.88 -6.87
C THR A 446 -84.69 33.77 -7.39
N TRP A 447 -85.27 34.86 -7.92
CA TRP A 447 -86.63 34.86 -8.47
C TRP A 447 -86.66 34.59 -9.98
N GLN A 448 -85.50 34.58 -10.64
CA GLN A 448 -85.33 34.16 -12.04
C GLN A 448 -84.56 32.84 -12.13
N ALA A 449 -84.93 31.84 -11.32
CA ALA A 449 -84.32 30.50 -11.31
C ALA A 449 -82.78 30.54 -11.25
N ASP A 450 -82.24 31.37 -10.35
CA ASP A 450 -80.81 31.57 -10.12
C ASP A 450 -80.03 32.04 -11.36
N ALA A 451 -80.64 32.90 -12.18
CA ALA A 451 -79.97 33.55 -13.29
C ALA A 451 -78.82 34.44 -12.80
N VAL A 452 -77.63 34.23 -13.39
CA VAL A 452 -76.39 34.94 -13.02
C VAL A 452 -76.16 36.13 -13.94
N ALA A 453 -76.07 37.33 -13.36
CA ALA A 453 -75.73 38.57 -14.06
C ALA A 453 -74.41 39.15 -13.55
N ARG A 454 -73.55 39.59 -14.47
CA ARG A 454 -72.26 40.21 -14.10
C ARG A 454 -72.48 41.61 -13.52
N TYR A 455 -71.86 41.88 -12.38
CA TYR A 455 -71.72 43.22 -11.86
C TYR A 455 -70.55 43.92 -12.55
N THR A 456 -70.82 44.83 -13.49
CA THR A 456 -69.79 45.66 -14.15
C THR A 456 -69.76 47.05 -13.55
N ASP A 457 -68.62 47.40 -12.94
CA ASP A 457 -68.32 48.74 -12.42
C ASP A 457 -68.22 49.77 -13.58
N PRO A 458 -69.04 50.84 -13.60
CA PRO A 458 -69.17 51.72 -14.75
C PRO A 458 -67.98 52.65 -15.08
N PHE A 459 -66.81 52.55 -14.41
CA PHE A 459 -65.77 53.60 -14.48
C PHE A 459 -64.39 53.26 -15.11
N ARG A 460 -64.17 52.15 -15.82
CA ARG A 460 -62.83 51.84 -16.44
C ARG A 460 -62.72 52.22 -17.94
N ARG A 461 -61.81 53.14 -18.31
CA ARG A 461 -61.42 53.49 -19.71
C ARG A 461 -60.42 52.50 -20.31
N ARG A 462 -60.62 52.13 -21.59
CA ARG A 462 -59.78 51.20 -22.40
C ARG A 462 -58.53 51.88 -22.98
N GLU A 463 -57.36 51.24 -22.84
CA GLU A 463 -56.15 51.53 -23.62
C GLU A 463 -55.98 50.50 -24.77
N LEU A 464 -55.49 50.95 -25.94
CA LEU A 464 -55.26 50.16 -27.17
C LEU A 464 -53.77 49.70 -27.28
N PRO A 465 -53.48 48.53 -27.90
CA PRO A 465 -52.14 47.93 -27.87
C PRO A 465 -51.20 48.39 -29.00
N ARG A 466 -49.88 48.46 -28.70
CA ARG A 466 -48.78 48.66 -29.67
C ARG A 466 -48.38 47.35 -30.37
N GLN A 467 -48.08 47.44 -31.67
CA GLN A 467 -47.54 46.33 -32.50
C GLN A 467 -46.05 46.03 -32.21
N PRO A 468 -45.57 44.79 -32.50
CA PRO A 468 -44.16 44.40 -32.32
C PRO A 468 -43.32 44.59 -33.60
N GLY A 469 -42.03 44.93 -33.44
CA GLY A 469 -41.02 45.01 -34.51
C GLY A 469 -40.33 43.66 -34.81
N PRO A 470 -39.60 43.55 -35.94
CA PRO A 470 -39.19 42.28 -36.54
C PRO A 470 -37.88 41.71 -35.98
N GLY A 471 -37.67 40.42 -36.23
CA GLY A 471 -36.72 39.54 -35.56
C GLY A 471 -35.24 39.69 -35.88
N ALA A 472 -34.41 39.02 -35.07
CA ALA A 472 -33.04 38.68 -35.37
C ALA A 472 -32.62 37.37 -34.68
N GLY A 473 -32.21 36.38 -35.49
CA GLY A 473 -31.05 35.51 -35.21
C GLY A 473 -31.27 34.25 -34.39
N ALA A 474 -31.74 33.18 -35.03
CA ALA A 474 -31.53 31.81 -34.56
C ALA A 474 -30.12 31.33 -34.99
N LEU A 475 -29.29 30.94 -34.03
CA LEU A 475 -28.02 30.22 -34.24
C LEU A 475 -28.12 28.83 -33.59
N ARG A 476 -27.94 27.80 -34.41
CA ARG A 476 -27.54 26.41 -34.06
C ARG A 476 -26.78 25.86 -35.28
N PRO A 477 -26.03 24.76 -35.18
CA PRO A 477 -25.20 24.24 -34.09
C PRO A 477 -23.75 24.01 -34.56
N GLY A 478 -22.78 23.90 -33.65
CA GLY A 478 -21.39 23.56 -33.99
C GLY A 478 -20.81 22.55 -33.02
N GLN A 479 -20.63 21.32 -33.49
CA GLN A 479 -19.71 20.28 -33.02
C GLN A 479 -19.33 19.43 -34.24
N PRO A 480 -18.17 18.75 -34.26
CA PRO A 480 -17.28 18.41 -33.14
C PRO A 480 -16.25 19.48 -32.77
#